data_AF-A0A6L3T8V5-F1
#
_entry.id   AF-A0A6L3T8V5-F1
#
_cell.length_a   1.000
_cell.length_b   1.000
_cell.length_c   1.000
_cell.angle_alpha   90.00
_cell.angle_beta   90.00
_cell.angle_gamma   90.00
#
_symmetry.space_group_name_H-M   'P 1'
#
loop_
_entity.id
_entity.type
_entity.pdbx_description
1 polymer ?
#
loop_
_entity_poly.entity_id
_entity_poly.type
_entity_poly.pdbx_seq_one_letter_code
_entity_poly.pdbx_strand_id
1 'polypeptide(L)'
;MTVNTQLPDNLSGATLPACLEPRFRKPRLNPVEASDYLAAAYGTPVAVATLAKWRCIKSDGPAFDRFGRSIFYRRAVLDDTTGRYYWQESIAEGQPPTLLGRPVVEAVDMPDVAANATPVLFGDIQSAYRIYDRVGMSILRDPYSIATEGQTRFHARRRVGAGVVRPEAVRKLKIAAN
;
A
#
# COMPACT_ATOMS: atom_id res chain seq x y z
N MET A 1 -57.83 -13.96 7.02
CA MET A 1 -57.42 -12.61 6.58
C MET A 1 -56.54 -12.00 7.66
N THR A 2 -55.22 -12.07 7.50
CA THR A 2 -54.30 -10.99 7.91
C THR A 2 -52.95 -11.27 7.27
N VAL A 3 -52.59 -10.42 6.31
CA VAL A 3 -51.24 -10.29 5.77
C VAL A 3 -50.44 -9.53 6.83
N ASN A 4 -49.24 -10.02 7.18
CA ASN A 4 -48.28 -9.17 7.87
C ASN A 4 -46.88 -9.34 7.29
N THR A 5 -46.40 -8.21 6.81
CA THR A 5 -45.15 -7.91 6.12
C THR A 5 -43.99 -7.84 7.11
N GLN A 6 -42.93 -8.61 6.86
CA GLN A 6 -41.58 -8.28 7.34
C GLN A 6 -40.62 -8.50 6.15
N LEU A 7 -40.08 -7.37 5.69
CA LEU A 7 -39.01 -7.24 4.71
C LEU A 7 -37.75 -8.00 5.21
N PRO A 8 -36.90 -8.57 4.34
CA PRO A 8 -35.56 -8.94 4.78
C PRO A 8 -34.80 -7.65 5.12
N ASP A 9 -34.50 -7.42 6.40
CA ASP A 9 -33.69 -6.31 6.89
C ASP A 9 -32.24 -6.46 6.38
N ASN A 10 -32.03 -5.99 5.15
CA ASN A 10 -30.73 -5.62 4.65
C ASN A 10 -30.47 -4.13 4.99
N LEU A 11 -29.27 -3.86 5.49
CA LEU A 11 -28.67 -2.54 5.75
C LEU A 11 -28.84 -2.00 7.19
N SER A 12 -28.09 -2.60 8.13
CA SER A 12 -27.39 -1.83 9.17
C SER A 12 -25.92 -2.26 9.21
N GLY A 13 -25.02 -1.28 9.28
CA GLY A 13 -23.59 -1.46 9.08
C GLY A 13 -22.89 -2.24 10.20
N ALA A 14 -21.77 -2.85 9.81
CA ALA A 14 -20.58 -3.09 10.62
C ALA A 14 -20.82 -3.45 12.11
N THR A 15 -21.30 -4.67 12.37
CA THR A 15 -20.96 -5.36 13.61
C THR A 15 -19.98 -6.48 13.24
N LEU A 16 -18.74 -6.31 13.70
CA LEU A 16 -17.59 -7.20 13.54
C LEU A 16 -18.01 -8.68 13.47
N PRO A 17 -17.55 -9.52 12.52
CA PRO A 17 -17.67 -10.96 12.69
C PRO A 17 -16.66 -11.39 13.77
N ALA A 18 -16.92 -11.03 15.03
CA ALA A 18 -16.04 -11.28 16.16
C ALA A 18 -15.96 -12.78 16.49
N CYS A 19 -16.74 -13.64 15.84
CA CYS A 19 -16.55 -15.08 15.91
C CYS A 19 -16.75 -15.72 14.54
N LEU A 20 -15.64 -16.08 13.88
CA LEU A 20 -15.65 -17.14 12.87
C LEU A 20 -16.43 -18.35 13.44
N GLU A 21 -17.27 -18.97 12.60
CA GLU A 21 -18.03 -20.15 13.01
C GLU A 21 -17.10 -21.22 13.61
N PRO A 22 -17.53 -21.98 14.64
CA PRO A 22 -16.67 -22.93 15.34
C PRO A 22 -15.93 -23.92 14.43
N ARG A 23 -16.54 -24.29 13.29
CA ARG A 23 -15.94 -25.18 12.29
C ARG A 23 -14.68 -24.61 11.62
N PHE A 24 -14.56 -23.28 11.51
CA PHE A 24 -13.45 -22.60 10.84
C PHE A 24 -12.27 -22.26 11.76
N ARG A 25 -12.36 -22.57 13.06
CA ARG A 25 -11.27 -22.32 14.03
C ARG A 25 -10.11 -23.30 13.92
N LYS A 26 -10.28 -24.38 13.15
CA LYS A 26 -9.26 -25.39 12.93
C LYS A 26 -8.09 -24.80 12.12
N PRO A 27 -6.84 -25.18 12.41
CA PRO A 27 -5.69 -24.70 11.64
C PRO A 27 -5.63 -25.27 10.21
N ARG A 28 -6.32 -26.39 9.96
CA ARG A 28 -6.39 -27.10 8.68
C ARG A 28 -7.85 -27.28 8.29
N LEU A 29 -8.19 -26.79 7.10
CA LEU A 29 -9.54 -26.78 6.54
C LEU A 29 -9.64 -27.82 5.41
N ASN A 30 -10.74 -28.57 5.40
CA ASN A 30 -11.09 -29.42 4.26
C ASN A 30 -11.46 -28.57 3.03
N PRO A 31 -11.48 -29.11 1.81
CA PRO A 31 -11.79 -28.33 0.60
C PRO A 31 -13.18 -27.67 0.62
N VAL A 32 -14.17 -28.33 1.21
CA VAL A 32 -15.52 -27.78 1.40
C VAL A 32 -15.51 -26.68 2.45
N GLU A 33 -14.87 -26.93 3.60
CA GLU A 33 -14.73 -25.93 4.68
C GLU A 33 -13.93 -24.70 4.23
N ALA A 34 -12.94 -24.87 3.35
CA ALA A 34 -12.13 -23.78 2.77
C ALA A 34 -12.95 -22.91 1.81
N SER A 35 -13.80 -23.52 0.96
CA SER A 35 -14.75 -22.81 0.09
C SER A 35 -15.73 -21.96 0.91
N ASP A 36 -16.34 -22.57 1.92
CA ASP A 36 -17.28 -21.87 2.82
C ASP A 36 -16.58 -20.76 3.63
N TYR A 37 -15.34 -21.00 4.06
CA TYR A 37 -14.51 -20.02 4.77
C TYR A 37 -14.20 -18.79 3.90
N LEU A 38 -13.81 -18.98 2.64
CA LEU A 38 -13.53 -17.88 1.72
C LEU A 38 -14.78 -17.06 1.39
N ALA A 39 -15.94 -17.71 1.28
CA ALA A 39 -17.23 -17.05 1.11
C ALA A 39 -17.63 -16.24 2.36
N ALA A 40 -17.45 -16.80 3.56
CA ALA A 40 -17.87 -16.17 4.82
C ALA A 40 -16.92 -15.08 5.32
N ALA A 41 -15.60 -15.25 5.19
CA ALA A 41 -14.59 -14.33 5.72
C ALA A 41 -14.23 -13.21 4.74
N TYR A 42 -14.19 -13.50 3.43
CA TYR A 42 -13.69 -12.58 2.40
C TYR A 42 -14.71 -12.27 1.30
N GLY A 43 -15.95 -12.79 1.38
CA GLY A 43 -17.00 -12.54 0.39
C GLY A 43 -16.68 -13.03 -1.02
N THR A 44 -15.67 -13.90 -1.19
CA THR A 44 -15.24 -14.41 -2.51
C THR A 44 -15.75 -15.85 -2.68
N PRO A 45 -16.80 -16.09 -3.48
CA PRO A 45 -17.33 -17.44 -3.68
C PRO A 45 -16.40 -18.25 -4.61
N VAL A 46 -15.56 -19.10 -4.02
CA VAL A 46 -14.70 -20.03 -4.75
C VAL A 46 -15.30 -21.42 -4.71
N ALA A 47 -15.71 -21.97 -5.86
CA ALA A 47 -16.24 -23.32 -5.91
C ALA A 47 -15.17 -24.38 -5.55
N VAL A 48 -15.59 -25.47 -4.89
CA VAL A 48 -14.73 -26.61 -4.55
C VAL A 48 -14.05 -27.20 -5.80
N ALA A 49 -14.70 -27.17 -6.95
CA ALA A 49 -14.14 -27.60 -8.23
C ALA A 49 -12.96 -26.71 -8.67
N THR A 50 -13.01 -25.41 -8.39
CA THR A 50 -11.93 -24.46 -8.68
C THR A 50 -10.71 -24.75 -7.81
N LEU A 51 -10.89 -25.01 -6.51
CA LEU A 51 -9.83 -25.47 -5.61
C LEU A 51 -9.20 -26.80 -6.10
N ALA A 52 -10.03 -27.73 -6.57
CA ALA A 52 -9.57 -28.99 -7.13
C ALA A 52 -8.80 -28.83 -8.45
N LYS A 53 -9.14 -27.81 -9.26
CA LYS A 53 -8.43 -27.45 -10.50
C LYS A 53 -7.08 -26.82 -10.20
N TRP A 54 -7.02 -25.87 -9.26
CA TRP A 54 -5.78 -25.25 -8.80
C TRP A 54 -4.80 -26.25 -8.17
N ARG A 55 -5.31 -27.33 -7.56
CA ARG A 55 -4.46 -28.46 -7.13
C ARG A 55 -3.78 -29.14 -8.32
N CYS A 56 -4.48 -29.31 -9.44
CA CYS A 56 -3.95 -30.01 -10.61
C CYS A 56 -3.04 -29.12 -11.47
N ILE A 57 -3.25 -27.81 -11.45
CA ILE A 57 -2.50 -26.81 -12.21
C ILE A 57 -1.65 -26.01 -11.22
N LYS A 58 -0.36 -26.33 -11.12
CA LYS A 58 0.56 -25.90 -10.05
C LYS A 58 0.88 -24.39 -10.02
N SER A 59 0.25 -23.53 -10.83
CA SER A 59 0.71 -22.15 -11.02
C SER A 59 0.20 -21.15 -9.98
N ASP A 60 -1.10 -21.14 -9.65
CA ASP A 60 -1.72 -19.96 -9.00
C ASP A 60 -2.66 -20.28 -7.82
N GLY A 61 -2.59 -21.50 -7.27
CA GLY A 61 -3.43 -21.94 -6.14
C GLY A 61 -2.78 -21.78 -4.76
N PRO A 62 -3.56 -21.65 -3.67
CA PRO A 62 -3.02 -21.65 -2.31
C PRO A 62 -2.35 -22.99 -2.00
N ALA A 63 -1.23 -22.95 -1.27
CA ALA A 63 -0.50 -24.16 -0.90
C ALA A 63 -1.35 -25.09 -0.04
N PHE A 64 -1.27 -26.40 -0.31
CA PHE A 64 -2.03 -27.44 0.37
C PHE A 64 -1.11 -28.50 0.98
N ASP A 65 -1.51 -29.03 2.13
CA ASP A 65 -0.85 -30.17 2.77
C ASP A 65 -1.59 -31.46 2.38
N ARG A 66 -0.85 -32.51 1.97
CA ARG A 66 -1.42 -33.82 1.64
C ARG A 66 -1.22 -34.78 2.82
N PHE A 67 -2.32 -35.31 3.35
CA PHE A 67 -2.28 -36.38 4.36
C PHE A 67 -3.08 -37.58 3.85
N GLY A 68 -2.39 -38.60 3.32
CA GLY A 68 -3.04 -39.74 2.68
C GLY A 68 -3.84 -39.32 1.43
N ARG A 69 -5.11 -39.75 1.37
CA ARG A 69 -6.03 -39.41 0.26
C ARG A 69 -6.73 -38.06 0.44
N SER A 70 -6.77 -37.52 1.67
CA SER A 70 -7.38 -36.24 1.96
C SER A 70 -6.37 -35.10 1.84
N ILE A 71 -6.91 -33.92 1.51
CA ILE A 71 -6.14 -32.69 1.27
C ILE A 71 -6.66 -31.65 2.23
N PHE A 72 -5.73 -30.93 2.83
CA PHE A 72 -6.04 -29.87 3.77
C PHE A 72 -5.39 -28.58 3.34
N TYR A 73 -6.17 -27.50 3.39
CA TYR A 73 -5.66 -26.15 3.22
C TYR A 73 -5.33 -25.58 4.59
N ARG A 74 -4.14 -25.00 4.72
CA ARG A 74 -3.76 -24.31 5.95
C ARG A 74 -4.51 -22.98 6.01
N ARG A 75 -5.20 -22.72 7.12
CA ARG A 75 -5.97 -21.47 7.28
C ARG A 75 -5.09 -20.24 7.08
N ALA A 76 -3.88 -20.22 7.66
CA ALA A 76 -2.92 -19.13 7.48
C ALA A 76 -2.48 -18.89 6.02
N VAL A 77 -2.56 -19.90 5.14
CA VAL A 77 -2.20 -19.77 3.70
C VAL A 77 -3.40 -19.34 2.85
N LEU A 78 -4.61 -19.74 3.25
CA LEU A 78 -5.86 -19.23 2.66
C LEU A 78 -6.10 -17.79 3.06
N ASP A 79 -5.72 -17.47 4.29
CA ASP A 79 -5.57 -16.10 4.70
C ASP A 79 -4.56 -15.48 3.74
N ASP A 80 -3.45 -16.15 3.36
CA ASP A 80 -2.33 -15.61 2.55
C ASP A 80 -2.60 -15.14 1.10
N THR A 81 -3.87 -15.08 0.70
CA THR A 81 -4.39 -14.00 -0.16
C THR A 81 -4.60 -12.69 0.64
N THR A 82 -3.70 -12.39 1.58
CA THR A 82 -3.92 -11.87 2.96
C THR A 82 -4.10 -10.39 3.16
N GLY A 83 -4.16 -9.57 2.13
CA GLY A 83 -3.97 -8.14 2.38
C GLY A 83 -2.64 -7.86 3.10
N ARG A 84 -1.65 -8.76 2.97
CA ARG A 84 -0.26 -8.40 3.25
C ARG A 84 0.12 -7.35 2.23
N TYR A 85 0.47 -6.17 2.73
CA TYR A 85 0.90 -5.09 1.86
C TYR A 85 2.17 -5.52 1.12
N TYR A 86 2.17 -5.33 -0.20
CA TYR A 86 3.37 -5.52 -1.04
C TYR A 86 4.54 -4.63 -0.60
N TRP A 87 4.23 -3.57 0.14
CA TRP A 87 5.17 -2.63 0.70
C TRP A 87 4.81 -2.36 2.15
N GLN A 88 5.81 -2.38 3.02
CA GLN A 88 5.68 -2.06 4.44
C GLN A 88 6.75 -1.04 4.82
N GLU A 89 6.40 -0.14 5.73
CA GLU A 89 7.34 0.82 6.28
C GLU A 89 8.40 0.10 7.14
N SER A 90 9.62 0.63 7.13
CA SER A 90 10.66 0.13 8.02
C SER A 90 10.41 0.64 9.44
N ILE A 91 10.32 -0.28 10.39
CA ILE A 91 10.19 0.04 11.82
C ILE A 91 11.59 0.29 12.44
N ALA A 92 12.66 -0.06 11.73
CA ALA A 92 14.04 0.11 12.18
C ALA A 92 14.57 1.50 11.80
N GLU A 93 15.07 2.24 12.79
CA GLU A 93 15.67 3.57 12.60
C GLU A 93 16.86 3.51 11.63
N GLY A 94 16.89 4.43 10.66
CA GLY A 94 17.99 4.59 9.71
C GLY A 94 17.92 3.70 8.46
N GLN A 95 16.95 2.78 8.36
CA GLN A 95 16.73 2.01 7.15
C GLN A 95 15.52 2.54 6.38
N PRO A 96 15.71 3.16 5.18
CA PRO A 96 14.59 3.58 4.35
C PRO A 96 13.73 2.37 3.96
N PRO A 97 12.40 2.52 3.88
CA PRO A 97 11.54 1.45 3.39
C PRO A 97 11.95 1.10 1.95
N THR A 98 12.14 -0.18 1.67
CA THR A 98 12.57 -0.65 0.35
C THR A 98 11.38 -1.20 -0.44
N LEU A 99 11.23 -0.76 -1.68
CA LEU A 99 10.31 -1.35 -2.65
C LEU A 99 11.13 -2.08 -3.72
N LEU A 100 10.93 -3.39 -3.87
CA LEU A 100 11.65 -4.23 -4.83
C LEU A 100 13.18 -4.08 -4.75
N GLY A 101 13.71 -3.94 -3.53
CA GLY A 101 15.15 -3.81 -3.27
C GLY A 101 15.74 -2.41 -3.52
N ARG A 102 14.90 -1.39 -3.77
CA ARG A 102 15.33 0.02 -3.90
C ARG A 102 14.75 0.88 -2.78
N PRO A 103 15.49 1.86 -2.25
CA PRO A 103 14.99 2.76 -1.22
C PRO A 103 13.87 3.64 -1.78
N VAL A 104 12.82 3.83 -0.98
CA VAL A 104 11.73 4.78 -1.26
C VAL A 104 11.97 6.04 -0.46
N VAL A 105 11.79 7.20 -1.11
CA VAL A 105 11.88 8.53 -0.50
C VAL A 105 10.56 9.23 -0.74
N GLU A 106 9.98 9.75 0.33
CA GLU A 106 8.74 10.52 0.27
C GLU A 106 9.05 11.99 -0.03
N ALA A 107 8.43 12.51 -1.10
CA ALA A 107 8.57 13.90 -1.51
C ALA A 107 7.19 14.55 -1.52
N VAL A 108 6.94 15.44 -0.55
CA VAL A 108 5.65 16.13 -0.36
C VAL A 108 5.29 17.04 -1.54
N ASP A 109 6.30 17.47 -2.31
CA ASP A 109 6.10 18.34 -3.48
C ASP A 109 5.62 17.59 -4.74
N MET A 110 5.53 16.25 -4.71
CA MET A 110 4.97 15.48 -5.83
C MET A 110 3.45 15.51 -5.82
N PRO A 111 2.80 15.51 -7.01
CA PRO A 111 1.35 15.56 -7.10
C PRO A 111 0.72 14.28 -6.54
N ASP A 112 -0.46 14.43 -5.93
CA ASP A 112 -1.28 13.30 -5.48
C ASP A 112 -1.77 12.43 -6.65
N VAL A 113 -2.27 11.23 -6.31
CA VAL A 113 -2.81 10.27 -7.28
C VAL A 113 -4.10 10.83 -7.91
N ALA A 114 -3.98 11.36 -9.12
CA ALA A 114 -5.10 11.85 -9.92
C ALA A 114 -4.93 11.45 -11.40
N ALA A 115 -6.02 11.55 -12.18
CA ALA A 115 -5.99 11.25 -13.61
C ALA A 115 -4.94 12.12 -14.34
N ASN A 116 -4.09 11.50 -15.15
CA ASN A 116 -2.96 12.12 -15.85
C ASN A 116 -1.83 12.70 -14.95
N ALA A 117 -1.93 12.60 -13.63
CA ALA A 117 -0.85 13.00 -12.74
C ALA A 117 0.32 11.99 -12.79
N THR A 118 1.51 12.46 -12.40
CA THR A 118 2.71 11.63 -12.27
C THR A 118 3.20 11.62 -10.82
N PRO A 119 2.57 10.84 -9.93
CA PRO A 119 2.91 10.83 -8.50
C PRO A 119 4.24 10.12 -8.21
N VAL A 120 4.66 9.16 -9.05
CA VAL A 120 5.84 8.33 -8.79
C VAL A 120 6.95 8.61 -9.80
N LEU A 121 8.15 8.85 -9.26
CA LEU A 121 9.40 8.98 -9.99
C LEU A 121 10.29 7.76 -9.70
N PHE A 122 10.76 7.07 -10.73
CA PHE A 122 11.59 5.89 -10.60
C PHE A 122 12.88 6.01 -11.41
N GLY A 123 14.04 5.81 -10.78
CA GLY A 123 15.33 5.83 -11.45
C GLY A 123 16.48 6.23 -10.55
N ASP A 124 17.66 6.43 -11.15
CA ASP A 124 18.83 6.96 -10.44
C ASP A 124 18.79 8.49 -10.42
N ILE A 125 18.25 9.05 -9.34
CA ILE A 125 18.11 10.50 -9.16
C ILE A 125 19.47 11.17 -8.96
N GLN A 126 20.44 10.49 -8.36
CA GLN A 126 21.77 11.05 -8.08
C GLN A 126 22.51 11.37 -9.39
N SER A 127 22.40 10.49 -10.38
CA SER A 127 22.98 10.72 -11.71
C SER A 127 22.12 11.62 -12.60
N ALA A 128 20.79 11.61 -12.42
CA ALA A 128 19.86 12.32 -13.29
C ALA A 128 19.74 13.81 -12.97
N TYR A 129 19.80 14.20 -11.70
CA TYR A 129 19.48 15.55 -11.25
C TYR A 129 20.66 16.17 -10.52
N ARG A 130 21.06 17.38 -10.93
CA ARG A 130 22.19 18.09 -10.33
C ARG A 130 21.73 19.40 -9.72
N ILE A 131 22.02 19.56 -8.43
CA ILE A 131 21.83 20.79 -7.68
C ILE A 131 23.17 21.55 -7.66
N TYR A 132 23.13 22.81 -8.05
CA TYR A 132 24.24 23.76 -8.08
C TYR A 132 24.01 24.86 -7.06
N ASP A 133 24.94 25.04 -6.12
CA ASP A 133 24.92 26.19 -5.21
C ASP A 133 25.83 27.29 -5.77
N ARG A 134 25.25 28.45 -6.08
CA ARG A 134 26.00 29.60 -6.63
C ARG A 134 26.42 30.59 -5.55
N VAL A 135 25.57 30.78 -4.55
CA VAL A 135 25.84 31.66 -3.41
C VAL A 135 25.26 30.95 -2.20
N GLY A 136 26.16 30.58 -1.28
CA GLY A 136 25.81 29.97 -0.01
C GLY A 136 24.86 30.84 0.81
N MET A 137 24.38 30.29 1.92
CA MET A 137 23.42 31.00 2.76
C MET A 137 24.07 32.20 3.45
N SER A 138 23.60 33.40 3.15
CA SER A 138 24.00 34.64 3.85
C SER A 138 22.82 35.15 4.68
N ILE A 139 23.08 35.43 5.95
CA ILE A 139 22.10 35.98 6.88
C ILE A 139 22.55 37.40 7.22
N LEU A 140 21.69 38.37 6.92
CA LEU A 140 21.85 39.76 7.31
C LEU A 140 20.85 40.08 8.41
N ARG A 141 21.37 40.54 9.55
CA ARG A 141 20.57 41.14 10.61
C ARG A 141 20.36 42.62 10.27
N ASP A 142 19.12 43.04 10.10
CA ASP A 142 18.74 44.45 9.97
C ASP A 142 18.04 44.92 11.26
N PRO A 143 18.75 45.64 12.14
CA PRO A 143 18.18 46.19 13.37
C PRO A 143 17.52 47.57 13.17
N TYR A 144 17.57 48.17 11.98
CA TYR A 144 17.20 49.57 11.79
C TYR A 144 15.81 49.73 11.16
N SER A 145 15.45 48.89 10.19
CA SER A 145 14.20 49.06 9.44
C SER A 145 12.91 48.95 10.25
N ILE A 146 12.94 48.23 11.38
CA ILE A 146 11.78 48.10 12.29
C ILE A 146 12.16 48.46 13.73
N ALA A 147 13.17 49.33 13.88
CA ALA A 147 13.62 49.77 15.19
C ALA A 147 12.50 50.44 16.01
N THR A 148 11.57 51.13 15.34
CA THR A 148 10.42 51.80 15.97
C THR A 148 9.47 50.83 16.69
N GLU A 149 9.37 49.58 16.22
CA GLU A 149 8.57 48.53 16.87
C GLU A 149 9.42 47.67 17.83
N GLY A 150 10.69 48.01 18.03
CA GLY A 150 11.63 47.26 18.88
C GLY A 150 12.07 45.91 18.32
N GLN A 151 11.82 45.64 17.03
CA GLN A 151 12.08 44.35 16.40
C GLN A 151 13.31 44.38 15.47
N THR A 152 14.01 43.25 15.38
CA THR A 152 15.12 43.06 14.43
C THR A 152 14.67 42.13 13.30
N ARG A 153 14.84 42.57 12.05
CA ARG A 153 14.51 41.74 10.87
C ARG A 153 15.73 40.91 10.44
N PHE A 154 15.50 39.65 10.07
CA PHE A 154 16.54 38.79 9.50
C PHE A 154 16.26 38.55 8.01
N HIS A 155 17.23 38.90 7.18
CA HIS A 155 17.22 38.62 5.75
C HIS A 155 18.16 37.44 5.49
N ALA A 156 17.59 36.28 5.21
CA ALA A 156 18.35 35.14 4.70
C ALA A 156 18.19 35.06 3.18
N ARG A 157 19.31 34.95 2.47
CA ARG A 157 19.29 34.61 1.04
C ARG A 157 20.25 33.47 0.74
N ARG A 158 19.86 32.61 -0.19
CA ARG A 158 20.68 31.57 -0.81
C ARG A 158 20.32 31.52 -2.28
N ARG A 159 21.29 31.28 -3.15
CA ARG A 159 21.03 31.14 -4.60
C ARG A 159 21.43 29.74 -5.05
N VAL A 160 20.41 28.91 -5.24
CA VAL A 160 20.54 27.54 -5.75
C VAL A 160 19.95 27.49 -7.16
N GLY A 161 20.59 26.75 -8.05
CA GLY A 161 20.04 26.33 -9.32
C GLY A 161 20.02 24.81 -9.38
N ALA A 162 19.14 24.24 -10.19
CA ALA A 162 19.11 22.80 -10.38
C ALA A 162 18.60 22.45 -11.77
N GLY A 163 18.98 21.27 -12.27
CA GLY A 163 18.59 20.82 -13.60
C GLY A 163 18.78 19.31 -13.79
N VAL A 164 18.06 18.77 -14.79
CA VAL A 164 18.19 17.38 -15.22
C VAL A 164 19.36 17.28 -16.18
N VAL A 165 20.37 16.48 -15.83
CA VAL A 165 21.57 16.24 -16.64
C VAL A 165 21.38 15.01 -17.53
N ARG A 166 20.76 13.95 -17.01
CA ARG A 166 20.52 12.69 -17.73
C ARG A 166 19.04 12.32 -17.67
N PRO A 167 18.23 12.69 -18.68
CA PRO A 167 16.80 12.39 -18.68
C PRO A 167 16.53 10.89 -18.85
N GLU A 168 17.44 10.13 -19.47
CA GLU A 168 17.24 8.69 -19.65
C GLU A 168 17.28 7.90 -18.34
N ALA A 169 17.95 8.40 -17.30
CA ALA A 169 18.18 7.70 -16.03
C ALA A 169 16.93 7.64 -15.13
N VAL A 170 15.87 8.38 -15.47
CA VAL A 170 14.65 8.47 -14.67
C VAL A 170 13.40 8.31 -15.53
N ARG A 171 12.38 7.65 -14.99
CA ARG A 171 11.05 7.49 -15.59
C ARG A 171 9.98 7.95 -14.62
N LYS A 172 8.93 8.55 -15.17
CA LYS A 172 7.74 9.00 -14.44
C LYS A 172 6.62 8.02 -14.70
N LEU A 173 5.91 7.61 -13.65
CA LEU A 173 4.71 6.79 -13.79
C LEU A 173 3.52 7.72 -13.96
N LYS A 174 2.87 7.64 -15.12
CA LYS A 174 1.63 8.37 -15.41
C LYS A 174 0.44 7.49 -15.00
N ILE A 175 -0.45 8.02 -14.19
CA ILE A 175 -1.69 7.34 -13.83
C ILE A 175 -2.67 7.45 -15.00
N ALA A 176 -3.08 6.29 -15.53
CA ALA A 176 -4.17 6.22 -16.49
C ALA A 176 -5.48 6.64 -15.79
N ALA A 177 -6.36 7.33 -16.53
CA ALA A 177 -7.67 7.69 -16.00
C ALA A 177 -8.41 6.40 -15.60
N ASN A 178 -8.96 6.41 -14.39
CA ASN A 178 -9.81 5.36 -13.86
C ASN A 178 -11.22 5.47 -14.45
#